data_AF-A0A9W8QM57-F1
#
_entry.id   AF-A0A9W8QM57-F1
#
_cell.length_a   1.000
_cell.length_b   1.000
_cell.length_c   1.000
_cell.angle_alpha   90.00
_cell.angle_beta   90.00
_cell.angle_gamma   90.00
#
_symmetry.space_group_name_H-M   'P 1'
#
loop_
_entity.id
_entity.type
_entity.pdbx_description
1 polymer ?
#
loop_
_entity_poly.entity_id
_entity_poly.type
_entity_poly.pdbx_seq_one_letter_code
_entity_poly.pdbx_strand_id
1 'polypeptide(L)'
;MDSISMDITPMLARMPSNSVLAVATALLLVIISMLTNKKTRKPFTDTEGRKAKMLKKNTRFLRFSHGPQVSLAGRDVAGDDPFLVWNGPHQELVITQPEHLKEFCRKDAKDHTKPSNMNLGDGFGQLLGGAVGVQAGKKWTTMRAHFDPEFSRNASMSMVPLYNCEAIQWLADLAKPSSSSVSSTPPVAGGFVRNIAEACRLLPFRLIGLVTYGETFDHEVRLKLQATHGAVPFFADNSSSTRNWWT
;
A
#
# COMPACT_ATOMS: atom_id res chain seq x y z
N MET A 1 -0.06 9.24 -36.81
CA MET A 1 -1.25 9.11 -35.93
C MET A 1 -2.03 10.37 -36.11
N ASP A 2 -2.97 10.32 -37.04
CA ASP A 2 -3.71 11.48 -37.50
C ASP A 2 -4.78 11.84 -36.48
N SER A 3 -4.73 13.08 -36.02
CA SER A 3 -5.73 13.65 -35.12
C SER A 3 -7.05 13.76 -35.89
N ILE A 4 -7.98 12.86 -35.60
CA ILE A 4 -9.37 12.96 -36.06
C ILE A 4 -9.99 14.15 -35.33
N SER A 5 -9.93 15.34 -35.94
CA SER A 5 -10.75 16.47 -35.52
C SER A 5 -12.17 16.23 -36.02
N MET A 6 -13.09 15.88 -35.12
CA MET A 6 -14.51 15.92 -35.43
C MET A 6 -14.92 17.38 -35.63
N ASP A 7 -15.10 17.76 -36.89
CA ASP A 7 -15.72 19.03 -37.24
C ASP A 7 -17.23 18.92 -36.96
N ILE A 8 -17.64 19.48 -35.82
CA ILE A 8 -19.03 19.49 -35.31
C ILE A 8 -19.85 20.67 -35.86
N THR A 9 -19.22 21.55 -36.65
CA THR A 9 -19.85 22.70 -37.31
C THR A 9 -21.14 22.35 -38.09
N PRO A 10 -21.21 21.25 -38.89
CA PRO A 10 -22.44 20.93 -39.63
C PRO A 10 -23.59 20.43 -38.74
N MET A 11 -23.32 19.91 -37.53
CA MET A 11 -24.37 19.50 -36.59
C MET A 11 -25.03 20.70 -35.89
N LEU A 12 -24.26 21.74 -35.57
CA LEU A 12 -24.76 22.92 -34.88
C LEU A 12 -25.62 23.81 -35.79
N ALA A 13 -25.33 23.83 -37.10
CA ALA A 13 -26.06 24.64 -38.08
C ALA A 13 -27.49 24.14 -38.38
N ARG A 14 -27.82 22.89 -38.02
CA ARG A 14 -29.16 22.28 -38.22
C ARG A 14 -30.07 22.32 -37.00
N MET A 15 -29.58 22.81 -35.86
CA MET A 15 -30.39 22.91 -34.64
C MET A 15 -31.23 24.20 -34.64
N PRO A 16 -32.51 24.15 -34.24
CA PRO A 16 -33.29 25.37 -34.02
C PRO A 16 -32.59 26.23 -32.95
N SER A 17 -32.63 27.55 -33.12
CA SER A 17 -31.87 28.53 -32.29
C SER A 17 -32.03 28.32 -30.78
N ASN A 18 -33.21 27.88 -30.34
CA ASN A 18 -33.51 27.55 -28.94
C ASN A 18 -32.68 26.37 -28.40
N SER A 19 -32.35 25.39 -29.24
CA SER A 19 -31.54 24.22 -28.86
C SER A 19 -30.05 24.57 -28.73
N VAL A 20 -29.53 25.44 -29.59
CA VAL A 20 -28.14 25.93 -29.49
C VAL A 20 -27.95 26.76 -28.21
N LEU A 21 -28.93 27.61 -27.89
CA LEU A 21 -28.93 28.40 -26.67
C LEU A 21 -29.03 27.52 -25.41
N ALA A 22 -29.82 26.45 -25.45
CA ALA A 22 -29.94 25.48 -24.36
C ALA A 22 -28.63 24.72 -24.11
N VAL A 23 -27.92 24.31 -25.17
CA VAL A 23 -26.62 23.62 -25.04
C VAL A 23 -25.55 24.58 -24.50
N ALA A 24 -25.51 25.82 -25.00
CA ALA A 24 -24.57 26.84 -24.52
C ALA A 24 -24.81 27.20 -23.05
N THR A 25 -26.08 27.35 -22.63
CA THR A 25 -26.43 27.62 -21.23
C THR A 25 -26.12 26.43 -20.32
N ALA A 26 -26.37 25.19 -20.76
CA ALA A 26 -25.98 24.00 -20.00
C ALA A 26 -24.47 23.89 -19.81
N LEU A 27 -23.67 24.14 -20.86
CA LEU A 27 -22.21 24.18 -20.78
C LEU A 27 -21.72 25.28 -19.83
N LEU A 28 -22.31 26.47 -19.91
CA LEU A 28 -21.98 27.59 -19.02
C LEU A 28 -22.29 27.23 -17.56
N LEU A 29 -23.43 26.60 -17.28
CA LEU A 29 -23.79 26.14 -15.94
C LEU A 29 -22.85 25.04 -15.42
N VAL A 30 -22.39 24.13 -16.28
CA VAL A 30 -21.37 23.12 -15.92
C VAL A 30 -20.03 23.79 -15.60
N ILE A 31 -19.60 24.77 -16.41
CA ILE A 31 -18.35 25.51 -16.17
C ILE A 31 -18.45 26.34 -14.88
N ILE A 32 -19.55 27.05 -14.66
CA ILE A 32 -19.79 27.81 -13.42
C ILE A 32 -19.83 26.85 -12.24
N SER A 33 -20.50 25.70 -12.35
CA SER A 33 -20.51 24.66 -11.32
C SER A 33 -19.10 24.14 -11.04
N MET A 34 -18.28 23.88 -12.06
CA MET A 34 -16.88 23.47 -11.88
C MET A 34 -16.01 24.56 -11.23
N LEU A 35 -16.23 25.83 -11.56
CA LEU A 35 -15.49 26.96 -11.00
C LEU A 35 -15.93 27.31 -9.56
N THR A 36 -17.21 27.16 -9.25
CA THR A 36 -17.81 27.43 -7.92
C THR A 36 -17.73 26.25 -6.97
N ASN A 37 -17.67 25.02 -7.48
CA ASN A 37 -17.42 23.79 -6.72
C ASN A 37 -15.93 23.59 -6.39
N LYS A 38 -15.18 24.69 -6.30
CA LYS A 38 -14.04 24.74 -5.38
C LYS A 38 -14.60 24.66 -3.98
N LYS A 39 -14.96 23.46 -3.53
CA LYS A 39 -15.16 23.16 -2.11
C LYS A 39 -13.91 23.66 -1.39
N THR A 40 -14.01 24.86 -0.82
CA THR A 40 -13.01 25.40 0.08
C THR A 40 -12.96 24.43 1.24
N ARG A 41 -11.97 23.53 1.22
CA ARG A 41 -11.77 22.57 2.30
C ARG A 41 -11.61 23.41 3.57
N LYS A 42 -12.51 23.21 4.54
CA LYS A 42 -12.39 23.88 5.84
C LYS A 42 -10.97 23.61 6.36
N PRO A 43 -10.23 24.65 6.80
CA PRO A 43 -8.89 24.44 7.32
C PRO A 43 -8.97 23.52 8.53
N PHE A 44 -8.08 22.51 8.59
CA PHE A 44 -7.91 21.72 9.80
C PHE A 44 -7.35 22.64 10.88
N THR A 45 -8.07 22.72 11.99
CA THR A 45 -7.73 23.58 13.12
C THR A 45 -7.76 22.75 14.39
N ASP A 46 -6.92 23.12 15.36
CA ASP A 46 -6.97 22.53 16.69
C ASP A 46 -8.11 23.13 17.54
N THR A 47 -8.20 22.72 18.80
CA THR A 47 -9.22 23.20 19.75
C THR A 47 -9.10 24.69 20.06
N GLU A 48 -7.94 25.30 19.79
CA GLU A 48 -7.68 26.74 19.94
C GLU A 48 -7.92 27.52 18.64
N GLY A 49 -8.33 26.83 17.56
CA GLY A 49 -8.55 27.43 16.24
C GLY A 49 -7.26 27.68 15.45
N ARG A 50 -6.10 27.21 15.92
CA ARG A 50 -4.82 27.33 15.21
C ARG A 50 -4.80 26.33 14.07
N LYS A 51 -4.31 26.76 12.90
CA LYS A 51 -4.26 25.91 11.70
C LYS A 51 -3.21 24.81 11.88
N ALA A 52 -3.60 23.57 11.56
CA ALA A 52 -2.67 22.46 11.52
C ALA A 52 -1.54 22.76 10.52
N LYS A 53 -0.30 22.55 10.96
CA LYS A 53 0.87 22.78 10.11
C LYS A 53 0.91 21.71 9.01
N MET A 54 1.51 22.05 7.88
CA MET A 54 1.51 21.21 6.68
C MET A 54 2.93 20.95 6.20
N LEU A 55 3.28 19.66 6.07
CA LEU A 55 4.45 19.25 5.31
C LEU A 55 4.11 19.30 3.82
N LYS A 56 4.66 20.29 3.10
CA LYS A 56 4.30 20.60 1.70
C LYS A 56 4.68 19.52 0.67
N LYS A 57 5.29 18.40 1.08
CA LYS A 57 5.71 17.32 0.18
C LYS A 57 4.56 16.33 -0.05
N ASN A 58 4.48 15.76 -1.25
CA ASN A 58 3.60 14.63 -1.52
C ASN A 58 4.23 13.36 -0.95
N THR A 59 3.55 12.75 0.02
CA THR A 59 4.05 11.61 0.81
C THR A 59 3.51 10.27 0.33
N ARG A 60 2.68 10.22 -0.72
CA ARG A 60 2.02 8.99 -1.21
C ARG A 60 2.96 7.79 -1.23
N PHE A 61 4.12 7.95 -1.85
CA PHE A 61 5.12 6.88 -1.98
C PHE A 61 6.30 7.06 -1.02
N LEU A 62 6.69 8.32 -0.74
CA LEU A 62 7.83 8.63 0.12
C LEU A 62 7.68 8.05 1.53
N ARG A 63 6.45 7.88 2.03
CA ARG A 63 6.20 7.27 3.34
C ARG A 63 6.65 5.81 3.42
N PHE A 64 6.72 5.09 2.31
CA PHE A 64 7.11 3.68 2.26
C PHE A 64 8.60 3.49 1.96
N SER A 65 9.18 4.31 1.08
CA SER A 65 10.60 4.24 0.73
C SER A 65 11.50 5.05 1.66
N HIS A 66 11.00 6.16 2.20
CA HIS A 66 11.73 7.14 3.01
C HIS A 66 10.93 7.53 4.26
N GLY A 67 10.22 6.57 4.85
CA GLY A 67 9.37 6.78 6.04
C GLY A 67 10.06 7.53 7.18
N PRO A 68 11.29 7.14 7.59
CA PRO A 68 12.02 7.84 8.64
C PRO A 68 12.27 9.32 8.33
N GLN A 69 12.66 9.65 7.09
CA GLN A 69 12.93 11.02 6.66
C GLN A 69 11.63 11.85 6.60
N VAL A 70 10.53 11.26 6.16
CA VAL A 70 9.21 11.92 6.16
C VAL A 70 8.75 12.21 7.59
N SER A 71 8.94 11.26 8.51
CA SER A 71 8.58 11.44 9.92
C SER A 71 9.41 12.53 10.59
N LEU A 72 10.73 12.54 10.36
CA LEU A 72 11.63 13.60 10.82
C LEU A 72 11.22 14.98 10.31
N ALA A 73 11.01 15.12 8.99
CA ALA A 73 10.57 16.38 8.40
C ALA A 73 9.21 16.85 8.91
N GLY A 74 8.30 15.93 9.24
CA GLY A 74 7.02 16.24 9.88
C GLY A 74 7.21 16.83 11.28
N ARG A 75 8.07 16.21 12.08
CA ARG A 75 8.44 16.70 13.42
C ARG A 75 9.17 18.04 13.37
N ASP A 76 10.02 18.29 12.38
CA ASP A 76 10.67 19.61 12.23
C ASP A 76 9.65 20.73 11.95
N VAL A 77 8.54 20.40 11.28
CA VAL A 77 7.46 21.34 11.00
C VAL A 77 6.55 21.53 12.22
N ALA A 78 6.17 20.44 12.88
CA ALA A 78 5.09 20.45 13.86
C ALA A 78 5.46 20.15 15.31
N GLY A 79 6.70 19.75 15.57
CA GLY A 79 7.09 19.23 16.87
C GLY A 79 6.27 17.98 17.18
N ASP A 80 5.59 18.02 18.32
CA ASP A 80 4.73 16.92 18.79
C ASP A 80 3.26 17.07 18.35
N ASP A 81 2.90 18.20 17.74
CA ASP A 81 1.54 18.43 17.26
C ASP A 81 1.21 17.60 16.00
N PRO A 82 -0.05 17.19 15.80
CA PRO A 82 -0.49 16.61 14.54
C PRO A 82 -0.26 17.56 13.36
N PHE A 83 0.09 17.01 12.21
CA PHE A 83 0.37 17.80 11.00
C PHE A 83 -0.24 17.17 9.76
N LEU A 84 -0.46 17.99 8.75
CA LEU A 84 -1.01 17.54 7.48
C LEU A 84 0.09 17.14 6.50
N VAL A 85 -0.21 16.14 5.68
CA VAL A 85 0.57 15.75 4.50
C VAL A 85 -0.33 15.64 3.28
N TRP A 86 0.27 15.72 2.09
CA TRP A 86 -0.41 15.37 0.85
C TRP A 86 -0.21 13.89 0.52
N ASN A 87 -1.28 13.21 0.14
CA ASN A 87 -1.29 11.87 -0.48
C ASN A 87 -1.95 11.97 -1.86
N GLY A 88 -1.17 12.39 -2.86
CA GLY A 88 -1.73 12.79 -4.16
C GLY A 88 -2.80 13.89 -3.99
N PRO A 89 -4.07 13.66 -4.38
CA PRO A 89 -5.13 14.67 -4.28
C PRO A 89 -5.75 14.77 -2.86
N HIS A 90 -5.39 13.87 -1.95
CA HIS A 90 -5.94 13.82 -0.60
C HIS A 90 -4.99 14.48 0.41
N GLN A 91 -5.57 15.13 1.43
CA GLN A 91 -4.82 15.56 2.61
C GLN A 91 -5.05 14.54 3.71
N GLU A 92 -3.99 14.18 4.42
CA GLU A 92 -4.04 13.23 5.53
C GLU A 92 -3.46 13.91 6.77
N LEU A 93 -4.10 13.69 7.91
CA LEU A 93 -3.60 14.13 9.21
C LEU A 93 -2.69 13.04 9.77
N VAL A 94 -1.47 13.41 10.11
CA VAL A 94 -0.48 12.54 10.73
C VAL A 94 -0.52 12.78 12.23
N ILE A 95 -0.78 11.71 12.98
CA ILE A 95 -0.69 11.66 14.44
C ILE A 95 0.52 10.83 14.82
N THR A 96 1.36 11.34 15.71
CA THR A 96 2.62 10.71 16.13
C THR A 96 2.64 10.35 17.60
N GLN A 97 1.95 11.13 18.44
CA GLN A 97 1.94 10.92 19.89
C GLN A 97 0.95 9.82 20.31
N PRO A 98 1.31 8.97 21.29
CA PRO A 98 0.41 7.94 21.83
C PRO A 98 -0.94 8.48 22.31
N GLU A 99 -0.96 9.66 22.90
CA GLU A 99 -2.16 10.32 23.44
C GLU A 99 -3.14 10.68 22.32
N HIS A 100 -2.63 11.22 21.21
CA HIS A 100 -3.43 11.52 20.02
C HIS A 100 -3.99 10.25 19.38
N LEU A 101 -3.19 9.18 19.32
CA LEU A 101 -3.63 7.88 18.81
C LEU A 101 -4.74 7.28 19.69
N LYS A 102 -4.57 7.33 21.01
CA LYS A 102 -5.58 6.84 21.97
C LYS A 102 -6.89 7.60 21.80
N GLU A 103 -6.83 8.91 21.66
CA GLU A 103 -8.02 9.74 21.48
C GLU A 103 -8.73 9.46 20.15
N PHE A 104 -7.96 9.34 19.06
CA PHE A 104 -8.49 8.92 17.76
C PHE A 104 -9.17 7.55 17.83
N CYS A 105 -8.52 6.56 18.45
CA CYS A 105 -9.08 5.22 18.63
C CYS A 105 -10.37 5.23 19.44
N ARG A 106 -10.47 6.12 20.43
CA ARG A 106 -11.64 6.23 21.31
C ARG A 106 -12.83 6.92 20.64
N LYS A 107 -12.60 7.99 19.89
CA LYS A 107 -13.65 8.85 19.33
C LYS A 107 -13.99 8.54 17.88
N ASP A 108 -12.96 8.45 17.03
CA ASP A 108 -13.15 8.63 15.58
C ASP A 108 -12.87 7.35 14.78
N ALA A 109 -12.14 6.37 15.34
CA ALA A 109 -11.72 5.19 14.59
C ALA A 109 -12.87 4.33 14.04
N LYS A 110 -14.05 4.38 14.65
CA LYS A 110 -15.24 3.65 14.16
C LYS A 110 -15.82 4.27 12.88
N ASP A 111 -15.74 5.59 12.77
CA ASP A 111 -16.26 6.35 11.64
C ASP A 111 -15.21 6.55 10.53
N HIS A 112 -13.94 6.28 10.86
CA HIS A 112 -12.83 6.35 9.91
C HIS A 112 -12.70 5.07 9.07
N THR A 113 -13.33 5.07 7.90
CA THR A 113 -13.19 3.95 6.94
C THR A 113 -11.85 4.00 6.18
N LYS A 114 -11.38 2.84 5.73
CA LYS A 114 -10.23 2.75 4.83
C LYS A 114 -10.61 3.37 3.47
N PRO A 115 -9.80 4.26 2.91
CA PRO A 115 -10.07 4.80 1.59
C PRO A 115 -9.91 3.70 0.53
N SER A 116 -10.55 3.92 -0.63
CA SER A 116 -10.40 3.01 -1.77
C SER A 116 -8.92 2.83 -2.12
N ASN A 117 -8.52 1.57 -2.34
CA ASN A 117 -7.13 1.19 -2.63
C ASN A 117 -6.10 1.77 -1.64
N MET A 118 -6.50 2.05 -0.38
CA MET A 118 -5.64 2.68 0.64
C MET A 118 -4.99 4.00 0.19
N ASN A 119 -5.58 4.71 -0.78
CA ASN A 119 -4.99 5.87 -1.47
C ASN A 119 -3.66 5.58 -2.23
N LEU A 120 -3.39 4.32 -2.57
CA LEU A 120 -2.16 3.88 -3.25
C LEU A 120 -2.31 3.75 -4.79
N GLY A 121 -3.49 4.04 -5.32
CA GLY A 121 -3.78 3.98 -6.76
C GLY A 121 -4.28 2.62 -7.23
N ASP A 122 -4.60 2.52 -8.51
CA ASP A 122 -5.35 1.39 -9.07
C ASP A 122 -4.53 0.10 -9.11
N GLY A 123 -3.22 0.18 -9.32
CA GLY A 123 -2.33 -0.98 -9.26
C GLY A 123 -2.38 -1.71 -7.91
N PHE A 124 -2.53 -0.98 -6.80
CA PHE A 124 -2.69 -1.60 -5.47
C PHE A 124 -4.01 -2.38 -5.35
N GLY A 125 -5.08 -1.82 -5.93
CA GLY A 125 -6.38 -2.48 -6.02
C GLY A 125 -6.35 -3.73 -6.90
N GLN A 126 -5.67 -3.69 -8.04
CA GLN A 126 -5.51 -4.85 -8.93
C GLN A 126 -4.70 -5.97 -8.26
N LEU A 127 -3.66 -5.60 -7.50
CA LEU A 127 -2.79 -6.57 -6.83
C LEU A 127 -3.48 -7.28 -5.67
N LEU A 128 -4.14 -6.53 -4.78
CA LEU A 128 -4.77 -7.11 -3.59
C LEU A 128 -6.23 -7.52 -3.80
N GLY A 129 -6.87 -7.00 -4.85
CA GLY A 129 -8.26 -7.29 -5.19
C GLY A 129 -9.21 -7.20 -4.01
N GLY A 130 -9.88 -8.33 -3.74
CA GLY A 130 -10.85 -8.48 -2.65
C GLY A 130 -10.26 -8.83 -1.28
N ALA A 131 -8.95 -8.72 -1.06
CA ALA A 131 -8.31 -9.16 0.19
C ALA A 131 -8.96 -8.56 1.45
N VAL A 132 -9.02 -9.34 2.54
CA VAL A 132 -9.63 -8.92 3.82
C VAL A 132 -9.00 -7.62 4.33
N GLY A 133 -7.68 -7.48 4.17
CA GLY A 133 -6.92 -6.32 4.62
C GLY A 133 -7.36 -4.99 4.01
N VAL A 134 -7.99 -4.99 2.82
CA VAL A 134 -8.42 -3.77 2.12
C VAL A 134 -9.92 -3.49 2.24
N GLN A 135 -10.70 -4.38 2.86
CA GLN A 135 -12.12 -4.15 3.10
C GLN A 135 -12.36 -3.28 4.35
N ALA A 136 -13.54 -2.66 4.43
CA ALA A 136 -14.03 -1.90 5.58
C ALA A 136 -15.48 -2.25 5.93
N GLY A 137 -15.91 -1.88 7.14
CA GLY A 137 -17.30 -2.03 7.62
C GLY A 137 -17.79 -3.47 7.65
N LYS A 138 -19.09 -3.67 7.35
CA LYS A 138 -19.76 -4.98 7.44
C LYS A 138 -19.09 -6.05 6.57
N LYS A 139 -18.64 -5.69 5.36
CA LYS A 139 -17.93 -6.62 4.47
C LYS A 139 -16.64 -7.13 5.09
N TRP A 140 -15.86 -6.23 5.71
CA TRP A 140 -14.67 -6.62 6.46
C TRP A 140 -15.02 -7.53 7.64
N THR A 141 -16.02 -7.18 8.46
CA THR A 141 -16.45 -7.99 9.61
C THR A 141 -16.88 -9.39 9.18
N THR A 142 -17.70 -9.50 8.14
CA THR A 142 -18.17 -10.79 7.61
C THR A 142 -17.01 -11.62 7.08
N MET A 143 -16.14 -11.05 6.25
CA MET A 143 -14.99 -11.79 5.73
C MET A 143 -14.06 -12.24 6.86
N ARG A 144 -13.73 -11.35 7.80
CA ARG A 144 -12.86 -11.64 8.93
C ARG A 144 -13.39 -12.79 9.79
N ALA A 145 -14.70 -12.85 10.02
CA ALA A 145 -15.31 -13.93 10.81
C ALA A 145 -15.04 -15.34 10.23
N HIS A 146 -14.82 -15.46 8.92
CA HIS A 146 -14.42 -16.73 8.30
C HIS A 146 -12.93 -17.08 8.53
N PHE A 147 -12.07 -16.08 8.71
CA PHE A 147 -10.62 -16.29 8.93
C PHE A 147 -10.25 -16.43 10.40
N ASP A 148 -10.94 -15.73 11.31
CA ASP A 148 -10.60 -15.72 12.75
C ASP A 148 -10.44 -17.13 13.38
N PRO A 149 -11.25 -18.16 13.03
CA PRO A 149 -11.05 -19.52 13.56
C PRO A 149 -9.69 -20.14 13.21
N GLU A 150 -9.19 -19.92 12.00
CA GLU A 150 -7.89 -20.43 11.52
C GLU A 150 -6.70 -19.76 12.23
N PHE A 151 -6.92 -18.59 12.81
CA PHE A 151 -5.95 -17.87 13.64
C PHE A 151 -6.23 -18.00 15.14
N SER A 152 -7.12 -18.93 15.53
CA SER A 152 -7.34 -19.24 16.95
C SER A 152 -6.06 -19.80 17.59
N ARG A 153 -5.98 -19.76 18.92
CA ARG A 153 -4.86 -20.35 19.68
C ARG A 153 -4.66 -21.82 19.30
N ASN A 154 -5.73 -22.60 19.20
CA ASN A 154 -5.64 -24.03 18.91
C ASN A 154 -5.14 -24.29 17.49
N ALA A 155 -5.70 -23.57 16.50
CA ALA A 155 -5.24 -23.66 15.11
C ALA A 155 -3.76 -23.25 14.99
N SER A 156 -3.38 -22.13 15.61
CA SER A 156 -1.98 -21.67 15.63
C SER A 156 -1.03 -22.70 16.26
N MET A 157 -1.42 -23.34 17.37
CA MET A 157 -0.62 -24.38 18.02
C MET A 157 -0.46 -25.63 17.16
N SER A 158 -1.46 -25.99 16.35
CA SER A 158 -1.35 -27.12 15.43
C SER A 158 -0.36 -26.90 14.28
N MET A 159 -0.02 -25.65 13.97
CA MET A 159 0.96 -25.29 12.93
C MET A 159 2.41 -25.34 13.42
N VAL A 160 2.65 -25.32 14.73
CA VAL A 160 4.00 -25.28 15.32
C VAL A 160 4.89 -26.45 14.87
N PRO A 161 4.43 -27.71 14.84
CA PRO A 161 5.26 -28.82 14.35
C PRO A 161 5.72 -28.63 12.89
N LEU A 162 4.84 -28.11 12.04
CA LEU A 162 5.14 -27.82 10.64
C LEU A 162 6.22 -26.73 10.52
N TYR A 163 6.08 -25.64 11.27
CA TYR A 163 7.09 -24.58 11.32
C TYR A 163 8.44 -25.06 11.84
N ASN A 164 8.45 -25.89 12.88
CA ASN A 164 9.69 -26.45 13.41
C ASN A 164 10.39 -27.35 12.39
N CYS A 165 9.64 -28.21 11.70
CA CYS A 165 10.19 -29.08 10.66
C CYS A 165 10.84 -28.26 9.54
N GLU A 166 10.12 -27.26 9.01
CA GLU A 166 10.64 -26.38 7.96
C GLU A 166 11.84 -25.54 8.43
N ALA A 167 11.81 -25.02 9.65
CA ALA A 167 12.94 -24.27 10.21
C ALA A 167 14.20 -25.13 10.37
N ILE A 168 14.06 -26.39 10.81
CA ILE A 168 15.17 -27.34 10.92
C ILE A 168 15.75 -27.66 9.54
N GLN A 169 14.90 -27.90 8.53
CA GLN A 169 15.35 -28.14 7.16
C GLN A 169 16.07 -26.93 6.58
N TRP A 170 15.52 -25.73 6.77
CA TRP A 170 16.16 -24.49 6.35
C TRP A 170 17.53 -24.27 7.01
N LEU A 171 17.66 -24.51 8.32
CA LEU A 171 18.95 -24.44 9.02
C LEU A 171 19.97 -25.43 8.46
N ALA A 172 19.53 -26.66 8.17
CA ALA A 172 20.39 -27.68 7.56
C ALA A 172 20.85 -27.27 6.15
N ASP A 173 19.98 -26.64 5.36
CA ASP A 173 20.33 -26.12 4.04
C ASP A 173 21.31 -24.94 4.10
N LEU A 174 21.18 -24.06 5.09
CA LEU A 174 22.13 -22.96 5.28
C LEU A 174 23.55 -23.42 5.60
N ALA A 175 23.66 -24.52 6.35
CA ALA A 175 24.94 -25.12 6.73
C ALA A 175 25.64 -25.81 5.55
N LYS A 176 24.95 -26.08 4.44
CA LYS A 176 25.57 -26.67 3.26
C LYS A 176 26.54 -25.66 2.61
N PRO A 177 27.73 -26.12 2.18
CA PRO A 177 28.66 -25.28 1.45
C PRO A 177 28.01 -24.88 0.11
N SER A 178 27.78 -23.59 -0.11
CA SER A 178 27.28 -23.11 -1.40
C SER A 178 28.43 -23.09 -2.40
N SER A 179 28.18 -23.56 -3.61
CA SER A 179 29.12 -23.56 -4.73
C SER A 179 29.57 -22.15 -5.15
N SER A 180 28.95 -21.10 -4.58
CA SER A 180 29.18 -19.69 -4.92
C SER A 180 29.91 -18.89 -3.83
N SER A 181 30.13 -19.44 -2.62
CA SER A 181 30.83 -18.70 -1.56
C SER A 181 32.31 -19.07 -1.51
N VAL A 182 33.11 -18.39 -2.33
CA VAL A 182 34.54 -18.17 -2.04
C VAL A 182 34.59 -17.17 -0.89
N SER A 183 34.58 -17.67 0.34
CA SER A 183 34.83 -16.82 1.51
C SER A 183 36.33 -16.86 1.83
N SER A 184 36.97 -15.70 1.69
CA SER A 184 38.39 -15.44 1.96
C SER A 184 38.74 -15.36 3.45
N THR A 185 37.91 -15.90 4.35
CA THR A 185 38.19 -15.93 5.79
C THR A 185 38.55 -17.35 6.23
N PRO A 186 39.65 -17.52 6.99
CA PRO A 186 40.08 -18.84 7.45
C PRO A 186 38.95 -19.48 8.29
N PRO A 187 38.70 -20.79 8.10
CA PRO A 187 37.64 -21.49 8.81
C PRO A 187 37.98 -21.51 10.31
N VAL A 188 37.25 -20.72 11.09
CA VAL A 188 37.18 -20.95 12.54
C VAL A 188 36.42 -22.27 12.69
N ALA A 189 37.10 -23.26 13.28
CA ALA A 189 36.69 -24.65 13.40
C ALA A 189 35.17 -24.87 13.44
N GLY A 190 34.60 -25.37 12.33
CA GLY A 190 33.22 -25.86 12.25
C GLY A 190 32.10 -24.84 12.03
N GLY A 191 32.40 -23.55 11.83
CA GLY A 191 31.38 -22.50 11.60
C GLY A 191 31.18 -22.10 10.13
N PHE A 192 30.05 -21.44 9.84
CA PHE A 192 29.79 -20.80 8.54
C PHE A 192 29.30 -19.35 8.74
N VAL A 193 29.52 -18.48 7.75
CA VAL A 193 29.04 -17.09 7.74
C VAL A 193 28.07 -16.89 6.58
N ARG A 194 26.89 -16.33 6.85
CA ARG A 194 25.85 -16.01 5.85
C ARG A 194 25.25 -14.63 6.14
N ASN A 195 24.79 -13.96 5.09
CA ASN A 195 23.95 -12.77 5.22
C ASN A 195 22.54 -13.19 5.64
N ILE A 196 22.12 -12.87 6.87
CA ILE A 196 20.81 -13.26 7.40
C ILE A 196 19.67 -12.62 6.61
N ALA A 197 19.80 -11.37 6.16
CA ALA A 197 18.75 -10.69 5.40
C ALA A 197 18.48 -11.40 4.06
N GLU A 198 19.54 -11.89 3.41
CA GLU A 198 19.41 -12.69 2.19
C GLU A 198 18.88 -14.09 2.48
N ALA A 199 19.44 -14.76 3.49
CA ALA A 199 19.08 -16.13 3.89
C ALA A 199 17.62 -16.26 4.36
N CYS A 200 17.11 -15.25 5.09
CA CYS A 200 15.75 -15.22 5.61
C CYS A 200 14.75 -14.60 4.64
N ARG A 201 15.18 -14.03 3.51
CA ARG A 201 14.32 -13.24 2.59
C ARG A 201 13.04 -13.98 2.18
N LEU A 202 13.14 -15.28 1.95
CA LEU A 202 12.03 -16.12 1.48
C LEU A 202 11.39 -16.99 2.57
N LEU A 203 12.01 -17.08 3.76
CA LEU A 203 11.55 -17.98 4.82
C LEU A 203 10.13 -17.65 5.30
N PRO A 204 9.75 -16.39 5.58
CA PRO A 204 8.37 -16.06 5.97
C PRO A 204 7.34 -16.46 4.92
N PHE A 205 7.65 -16.24 3.63
CA PHE A 205 6.75 -16.60 2.53
C PHE A 205 6.58 -18.11 2.41
N ARG A 206 7.66 -18.88 2.63
CA ARG A 206 7.62 -20.34 2.64
C ARG A 206 6.74 -20.85 3.78
N LEU A 207 6.94 -20.34 5.00
CA LEU A 207 6.17 -20.75 6.18
C LEU A 207 4.67 -20.40 6.02
N ILE A 208 4.37 -19.19 5.56
CA ILE A 208 2.98 -18.76 5.31
C ILE A 208 2.36 -19.61 4.20
N GLY A 209 3.09 -19.88 3.11
CA GLY A 209 2.62 -20.72 2.00
C GLY A 209 2.29 -22.14 2.46
N LEU A 210 3.18 -22.76 3.25
CA LEU A 210 2.97 -24.09 3.81
C LEU A 210 1.72 -24.18 4.69
N VAL A 211 1.47 -23.18 5.54
CA VAL A 211 0.29 -23.19 6.40
C VAL A 211 -0.99 -22.86 5.63
N THR A 212 -0.92 -21.96 4.65
CA THR A 212 -2.11 -21.50 3.92
C THR A 212 -2.56 -22.50 2.87
N TYR A 213 -1.62 -23.18 2.22
CA TYR A 213 -1.88 -24.05 1.07
C TYR A 213 -1.53 -25.52 1.33
N GLY A 214 -0.88 -25.83 2.46
CA GLY A 214 -0.48 -27.20 2.79
C GLY A 214 0.48 -27.79 1.75
N GLU A 215 0.28 -29.07 1.46
CA GLU A 215 1.09 -29.84 0.51
C GLU A 215 0.91 -29.38 -0.95
N THR A 216 -0.13 -28.58 -1.26
CA THR A 216 -0.31 -28.02 -2.61
C THR A 216 0.73 -26.96 -2.96
N PHE A 217 1.45 -26.43 -1.97
CA PHE A 217 2.61 -25.56 -2.15
C PHE A 217 3.91 -26.38 -2.18
N ASP A 218 3.98 -27.30 -3.14
CA ASP A 218 5.11 -28.21 -3.29
C ASP A 218 6.40 -27.52 -3.77
N HIS A 219 7.47 -28.32 -3.91
CA HIS A 219 8.76 -27.82 -4.34
C HIS A 219 8.78 -27.24 -5.75
N GLU A 220 8.02 -27.82 -6.67
CA GLU A 220 7.98 -27.33 -8.05
C GLU A 220 7.22 -26.02 -8.17
N VAL A 221 6.06 -25.91 -7.52
CA VAL A 221 5.24 -24.70 -7.49
C VAL A 221 6.05 -23.55 -6.90
N ARG A 222 6.83 -23.82 -5.84
CA ARG A 222 7.72 -22.82 -5.24
C ARG A 222 8.82 -22.34 -6.18
N LEU A 223 9.48 -23.26 -6.90
CA LEU A 223 10.52 -22.88 -7.86
C LEU A 223 9.94 -22.08 -9.03
N LYS A 224 8.77 -22.48 -9.54
CA LYS A 224 8.05 -21.74 -10.59
C LYS A 224 7.68 -20.33 -10.12
N LEU A 225 7.19 -20.19 -8.89
CA LEU A 225 6.90 -18.88 -8.29
C LEU A 225 8.18 -18.06 -8.08
N GLN A 226 9.28 -18.65 -7.61
CA GLN A 226 10.53 -17.92 -7.42
C GLN A 226 11.15 -17.45 -8.75
N ALA A 227 11.05 -18.25 -9.81
CA ALA A 227 11.47 -17.89 -11.16
C ALA A 227 10.60 -16.79 -11.76
N THR A 228 9.29 -16.80 -11.49
CA THR A 228 8.33 -15.80 -11.99
C THR A 228 8.39 -14.49 -11.18
N HIS A 229 8.60 -14.57 -9.87
CA HIS A 229 8.58 -13.44 -8.92
C HIS A 229 9.95 -12.87 -8.56
N GLY A 230 11.04 -13.36 -9.15
CA GLY A 230 12.31 -12.63 -9.18
C GLY A 230 12.19 -11.21 -9.79
N ALA A 231 11.07 -10.94 -10.48
CA ALA A 231 10.74 -9.68 -11.13
C ALA A 231 9.58 -8.90 -10.51
N VAL A 232 9.07 -9.26 -9.32
CA VAL A 232 8.08 -8.42 -8.61
C VAL A 232 8.79 -7.69 -7.46
N PRO A 233 9.33 -6.47 -7.70
CA PRO A 233 9.97 -5.68 -6.68
C PRO A 233 8.87 -5.06 -5.82
N PHE A 234 8.26 -5.84 -4.94
CA PHE A 234 7.14 -5.30 -4.16
C PHE A 234 7.63 -4.28 -3.12
N PHE A 235 8.89 -4.30 -2.70
CA PHE A 235 9.47 -3.26 -1.82
C PHE A 235 10.98 -3.00 -1.95
N ALA A 236 11.70 -3.56 -2.94
CA ALA A 236 13.17 -3.55 -2.90
C ALA A 236 13.87 -3.46 -4.27
N ASP A 237 13.37 -2.65 -5.20
CA ASP A 237 14.21 -2.22 -6.32
C ASP A 237 14.31 -0.70 -6.39
N ASN A 238 15.54 -0.22 -6.26
CA ASN A 238 15.95 1.18 -6.34
C ASN A 238 16.32 1.58 -7.78
N SER A 239 16.01 0.73 -8.77
CA SER A 239 16.28 1.00 -10.18
C SER A 239 15.15 1.77 -10.87
N SER A 240 15.55 2.72 -11.71
CA SER A 240 14.77 3.79 -12.34
C SER A 240 13.69 3.37 -13.36
N SER A 241 13.26 2.11 -13.35
CA SER A 241 12.47 1.48 -14.44
C SER A 241 10.98 1.28 -14.15
N THR A 242 10.47 1.59 -12.95
CA THR A 242 9.05 1.35 -12.58
C THR A 242 8.06 2.41 -13.10
N ARG A 243 8.42 3.19 -14.13
CA ARG A 243 7.71 4.44 -14.47
C ARG A 243 6.31 4.28 -15.08
N ASN A 244 5.89 3.09 -15.52
CA ASN A 244 4.71 2.93 -16.38
C ASN A 244 3.57 2.05 -15.83
N TRP A 245 3.64 1.57 -14.59
CA TRP A 245 2.58 0.71 -14.00
C TRP A 245 1.54 1.47 -13.16
N TRP A 246 1.65 2.80 -13.07
CA TRP A 246 1.04 3.58 -11.98
C TRP A 246 0.19 4.78 -12.44
N THR A 247 -0.27 4.79 -13.69
CA THR A 247 -1.31 5.73 -14.16
C THR A 247 -2.69 5.22 -13.84
#